data_AF-A0A1A7WE66-F1
#
_entry.id   AF-A0A1A7WE66-F1
#
_cell.length_a   1.000
_cell.length_b   1.000
_cell.length_c   1.000
_cell.angle_alpha   90.00
_cell.angle_beta   90.00
_cell.angle_gamma   90.00
#
_symmetry.space_group_name_H-M   'P 1'
#
loop_
_entity.id
_entity.type
_entity.pdbx_description
1 polymer ?
#
loop_
_entity_poly.entity_id
_entity_poly.type
_entity_poly.pdbx_seq_one_letter_code
_entity_poly.pdbx_strand_id
1 'polypeptide(L)'
;MKSALAPGIQLITSFSRDSWYRGFILFLTFLFYTAYHLSRKPISIVKSELHKNCSTVIQPVDLNITNNDTWCDWVPFDQDNYQTLFGVLDNSFLVAYAIGMFFSGIFGERLPLRYYLSFGMLMSGVFTCLFGLGYYWEIHSLGYYAFIQVMNGLMQTTGWPAVVACVGNWFGKGKRGFIMGVWNSHTSVG
;
A
#
# COMPACT_ATOMS: atom_id res chain seq x y z
N MET A 1 -12.65 52.55 -14.88
CA MET A 1 -11.58 51.90 -14.07
C MET A 1 -12.01 50.47 -13.81
N LYS A 2 -11.27 49.46 -14.30
CA LYS A 2 -11.53 48.07 -13.91
C LYS A 2 -11.02 47.90 -12.47
N SER A 3 -11.89 47.49 -11.55
CA SER A 3 -11.52 47.19 -10.17
C SER A 3 -10.39 46.15 -10.15
N ALA A 4 -9.32 46.42 -9.42
CA ALA A 4 -8.26 45.45 -9.22
C ALA A 4 -8.86 44.19 -8.59
N LEU A 5 -8.70 43.05 -9.27
CA LEU A 5 -9.12 41.75 -8.75
C LEU A 5 -8.44 41.51 -7.40
N ALA A 6 -9.13 40.88 -6.45
CA ALA A 6 -8.53 40.54 -5.15
C ALA A 6 -7.25 39.69 -5.34
N PRO A 7 -6.24 39.82 -4.46
CA PRO A 7 -4.94 39.14 -4.63
C PRO A 7 -5.05 37.63 -4.82
N GLY A 8 -6.00 36.98 -4.14
CA GLY A 8 -6.26 35.55 -4.32
C GLY A 8 -6.80 35.19 -5.70
N ILE A 9 -7.65 36.05 -6.30
CA ILE A 9 -8.18 35.83 -7.65
C ILE A 9 -7.10 36.07 -8.70
N GLN A 10 -6.21 37.04 -8.47
CA GLN A 10 -5.03 37.26 -9.32
C GLN A 10 -4.08 36.06 -9.28
N LEU A 11 -3.85 35.48 -8.09
CA LEU A 11 -3.02 34.29 -7.93
C LEU A 11 -3.62 33.09 -8.70
N ILE A 12 -4.92 32.82 -8.53
CA ILE A 12 -5.59 31.68 -9.17
C ILE A 12 -5.63 31.82 -10.70
N THR A 13 -5.86 33.03 -11.19
CA THR A 13 -5.89 33.33 -12.64
C THR A 13 -4.50 33.44 -13.27
N SER A 14 -3.44 33.61 -12.47
CA SER A 14 -2.05 33.64 -12.97
C SER A 14 -1.56 32.29 -13.49
N PHE A 15 -2.16 31.18 -13.04
CA PHE A 15 -1.79 29.84 -13.48
C PHE A 15 -2.56 29.43 -14.72
N SER A 16 -1.83 28.98 -15.74
CA SER A 16 -2.43 28.39 -16.93
C SER A 16 -3.18 27.10 -16.57
N ARG A 17 -4.19 26.75 -17.37
CA ARG A 17 -4.93 25.49 -17.23
C ARG A 17 -4.00 24.26 -17.26
N ASP A 18 -2.92 24.32 -18.05
CA ASP A 18 -1.92 23.25 -18.12
C ASP A 18 -1.11 23.12 -16.82
N SER A 19 -0.76 24.23 -16.19
CA SER A 19 -0.10 24.24 -14.87
C SER A 19 -0.97 23.61 -13.79
N TRP A 20 -2.28 23.89 -13.81
CA TRP A 20 -3.25 23.25 -12.93
C TRP A 20 -3.32 21.74 -13.14
N TYR A 21 -3.38 21.26 -14.39
CA TYR A 21 -3.38 19.82 -14.68
C TYR A 21 -2.10 19.12 -14.24
N ARG A 22 -0.94 19.73 -14.49
CA ARG A 22 0.35 19.18 -14.02
C ARG A 22 0.41 19.06 -12.51
N GLY A 23 0.01 20.12 -11.79
CA GLY A 23 -0.05 20.11 -10.33
C GLY A 23 -1.01 19.06 -9.80
N PHE A 24 -2.21 18.98 -10.38
CA PHE A 24 -3.22 17.98 -10.02
C PHE A 24 -2.72 16.55 -10.24
N ILE A 25 -2.14 16.25 -11.40
CA ILE A 25 -1.61 14.91 -11.70
C ILE A 25 -0.49 14.54 -10.73
N LEU A 26 0.44 15.46 -10.44
CA LEU A 26 1.53 15.22 -9.50
C LEU A 26 1.02 14.94 -8.08
N PHE A 27 0.03 15.70 -7.62
CA PHE A 27 -0.61 15.50 -6.32
C PHE A 27 -1.38 14.18 -6.27
N LEU A 28 -2.15 13.88 -7.32
CA LEU A 28 -2.95 12.66 -7.39
C LEU A 28 -2.05 11.42 -7.41
N THR A 29 -0.99 11.42 -8.21
CA THR A 29 -0.04 10.30 -8.25
C THR A 29 0.75 10.18 -6.94
N PHE A 30 1.03 11.29 -6.26
CA PHE A 30 1.61 11.28 -4.91
C PHE A 30 0.69 10.56 -3.93
N LEU A 31 -0.59 10.96 -3.85
CA LEU A 31 -1.56 10.33 -2.96
C LEU A 31 -1.77 8.84 -3.27
N PHE A 32 -1.80 8.48 -4.56
CA PHE A 32 -1.92 7.09 -4.98
C PHE A 32 -0.76 6.24 -4.48
N TYR A 33 0.46 6.77 -4.55
CA TYR A 33 1.64 6.07 -4.07
C TYR A 33 1.73 6.02 -2.55
N THR A 34 1.36 7.10 -1.87
CA THR A 34 1.16 7.10 -0.42
C THR A 34 0.18 6.00 -0.02
N ALA A 35 -0.95 5.86 -0.70
CA ALA A 35 -1.93 4.81 -0.42
C ALA A 35 -1.36 3.38 -0.62
N TYR A 36 -0.54 3.16 -1.66
CA TYR A 36 0.16 1.88 -1.84
C TYR A 36 1.14 1.58 -0.70
N HIS A 37 1.87 2.56 -0.20
CA HIS A 37 2.78 2.34 0.94
C HIS A 37 2.00 2.10 2.23
N LEU A 38 0.94 2.87 2.44
CA LEU A 38 0.05 2.73 3.58
C LEU A 38 -0.58 1.33 3.62
N SER A 39 -0.91 0.73 2.46
CA SER A 39 -1.48 -0.63 2.39
C SER A 39 -0.48 -1.76 2.70
N ARG A 40 0.83 -1.49 2.74
CA ARG A 40 1.89 -2.48 3.08
C ARG A 40 2.15 -2.59 4.59
N LYS A 41 1.90 -1.52 5.34
CA LYS A 41 2.16 -1.44 6.77
C LYS A 41 1.16 -2.14 7.71
N PRO A 42 -0.09 -2.47 7.34
CA PRO A 42 -1.05 -3.04 8.28
C PRO A 42 -0.56 -4.36 8.90
N ILE A 43 0.16 -5.19 8.14
CA ILE A 43 0.70 -6.47 8.64
C ILE A 43 1.66 -6.23 9.81
N SER A 44 2.53 -5.22 9.72
CA SER A 44 3.42 -4.85 10.82
C SER A 44 2.67 -4.43 12.09
N ILE A 45 1.47 -3.85 11.95
CA ILE A 45 0.61 -3.43 13.07
C ILE A 45 -0.12 -4.64 13.66
N VAL A 46 -0.74 -5.49 12.81
CA VAL A 46 -1.54 -6.63 13.30
C VAL A 46 -0.68 -7.79 13.83
N LYS A 47 0.62 -7.84 13.52
CA LYS A 47 1.54 -8.85 14.07
C LYS A 47 1.48 -8.92 15.60
N SER A 48 1.41 -7.77 16.27
CA SER A 48 1.33 -7.73 17.74
C SER A 48 -0.02 -8.14 18.31
N GLU A 49 -1.08 -8.15 17.48
CA GLU A 49 -2.41 -8.62 17.89
C GLU A 49 -2.61 -10.10 17.62
N LEU A 50 -1.98 -10.61 16.55
CA LEU A 50 -2.03 -12.02 16.16
C LEU A 50 -1.18 -12.92 17.09
N HIS A 51 -0.11 -12.36 17.67
CA HIS A 51 0.75 -13.01 18.64
C HIS A 51 1.05 -12.03 19.79
N LYS A 52 0.39 -12.21 20.94
CA LYS A 52 0.46 -11.31 22.10
C LYS A 52 0.78 -12.09 23.37
N ASN A 53 1.49 -11.43 24.28
CA ASN A 53 1.69 -11.96 25.61
C ASN A 53 0.39 -11.81 26.42
N CYS A 54 -0.28 -12.92 26.68
CA CYS A 54 -1.57 -13.00 27.35
C CYS A 54 -1.46 -13.07 28.89
N SER A 55 -0.25 -12.98 29.47
CA SER A 55 -0.04 -13.08 30.93
C SER A 55 -0.70 -11.93 31.72
N THR A 56 -1.06 -10.84 31.05
CA THR A 56 -1.77 -9.68 31.65
C THR A 56 -3.26 -9.64 31.33
N VAL A 57 -3.77 -10.58 30.53
CA VAL A 57 -5.16 -10.63 30.09
C VAL A 57 -5.99 -11.43 31.10
N ILE A 58 -7.18 -10.93 31.47
CA ILE A 58 -8.09 -11.61 32.40
C ILE A 58 -8.47 -12.97 31.82
N GLN A 59 -8.06 -14.04 32.51
CA GLN A 59 -8.34 -15.42 32.14
C GLN A 59 -9.86 -15.71 32.27
N PRO A 60 -10.49 -16.34 31.27
CA PRO A 60 -11.86 -16.83 31.40
C PRO A 60 -11.94 -17.92 32.48
N VAL A 61 -12.98 -17.86 33.32
CA VAL A 61 -13.18 -18.74 34.49
C VAL A 61 -13.22 -20.23 34.11
N ASP A 62 -13.56 -20.54 32.85
CA ASP A 62 -13.80 -21.89 32.35
C ASP A 62 -12.59 -22.55 31.66
N LEU A 63 -11.46 -21.83 31.51
CA LEU A 63 -10.25 -22.35 30.85
C LEU A 63 -9.21 -22.77 31.87
N ASN A 64 -8.90 -24.07 31.94
CA ASN A 64 -7.83 -24.60 32.79
C ASN A 64 -6.48 -24.45 32.08
N ILE A 65 -5.93 -23.24 32.07
CA ILE A 65 -4.72 -22.89 31.31
C ILE A 65 -3.48 -23.37 32.08
N THR A 66 -2.86 -24.45 31.61
CA THR A 66 -1.52 -24.85 32.06
C THR A 66 -0.47 -23.95 31.41
N ASN A 67 0.04 -22.95 32.16
CA ASN A 67 1.30 -22.22 31.90
C ASN A 67 1.56 -21.78 30.44
N ASN A 68 0.50 -21.49 29.68
CA ASN A 68 0.66 -21.05 28.30
C ASN A 68 0.40 -19.54 28.22
N ASP A 69 1.47 -18.76 28.18
CA ASP A 69 1.42 -17.29 28.10
C ASP A 69 0.79 -16.79 26.78
N THR A 70 0.49 -17.66 25.83
CA THR A 70 -0.04 -17.37 24.47
C THR A 70 -1.44 -17.93 24.21
N TRP A 71 -2.21 -18.28 25.24
CA TRP A 71 -3.54 -18.90 25.09
C TRP A 71 -4.56 -18.09 24.26
N CYS A 72 -4.32 -16.78 24.09
CA CYS A 72 -5.18 -15.84 23.38
C CYS A 72 -4.68 -15.47 21.97
N ASP A 73 -3.71 -16.21 21.43
CA ASP A 73 -3.13 -16.01 20.11
C ASP A 73 -3.98 -16.56 18.97
N TRP A 74 -3.70 -16.06 17.76
CA TRP A 74 -4.43 -16.45 16.55
C TRP A 74 -3.70 -17.54 15.76
N VAL A 75 -4.29 -18.72 15.63
CA VAL A 75 -3.77 -19.80 14.76
C VAL A 75 -3.73 -19.30 13.30
N PRO A 76 -2.62 -19.47 12.54
CA PRO A 76 -1.45 -20.31 12.80
C PRO A 76 -0.25 -19.60 13.46
N PHE A 77 -0.41 -18.39 13.99
CA PHE A 77 0.67 -17.58 14.57
C PHE A 77 0.84 -17.78 16.09
N ASP A 78 0.21 -18.80 16.66
CA ASP A 78 0.19 -19.13 18.08
C ASP A 78 1.45 -19.85 18.58
N GLN A 79 2.26 -20.36 17.66
CA GLN A 79 3.47 -21.14 17.98
C GLN A 79 4.73 -20.29 18.01
N ASP A 80 5.78 -20.80 18.66
CA ASP A 80 7.10 -20.15 18.76
C ASP A 80 7.74 -19.79 17.40
N ASN A 81 7.29 -20.42 16.32
CA ASN A 81 7.74 -20.16 14.95
C ASN A 81 7.02 -18.97 14.26
N TYR A 82 6.18 -18.20 14.97
CA TYR A 82 5.42 -17.07 14.43
C TYR A 82 6.28 -16.06 13.65
N GLN A 83 7.51 -15.79 14.11
CA GLN A 83 8.44 -14.88 13.42
C GLN A 83 8.78 -15.40 12.01
N THR A 84 9.02 -16.71 11.89
CA THR A 84 9.26 -17.35 10.60
C THR A 84 8.01 -17.30 9.72
N LEU A 85 6.83 -17.55 10.28
CA LEU A 85 5.56 -17.49 9.55
C LEU A 85 5.28 -16.09 8.99
N PHE A 86 5.44 -15.05 9.80
CA PHE A 86 5.34 -13.66 9.33
C PHE A 86 6.42 -13.32 8.30
N GLY A 87 7.64 -13.84 8.48
CA GLY A 87 8.72 -13.71 7.50
C GLY A 87 8.35 -14.34 6.15
N VAL A 88 7.72 -15.50 6.15
CA VAL A 88 7.22 -16.16 4.93
C VAL A 88 6.15 -15.31 4.24
N LEU A 89 5.22 -14.70 4.98
CA LEU A 89 4.19 -13.83 4.41
C LEU A 89 4.77 -12.56 3.79
N ASP A 90 5.68 -11.89 4.48
CA ASP A 90 6.36 -10.69 3.96
C ASP A 90 7.22 -11.04 2.74
N ASN A 91 7.95 -12.14 2.79
CA ASN A 91 8.77 -12.61 1.69
C ASN A 91 7.92 -13.00 0.46
N SER A 92 6.77 -13.65 0.67
CA SER A 92 5.84 -14.03 -0.40
C SER A 92 5.37 -12.80 -1.18
N PHE A 93 5.02 -11.72 -0.46
CA PHE A 93 4.70 -10.44 -1.06
C PHE A 93 5.89 -9.87 -1.86
N LEU A 94 7.08 -9.81 -1.25
CA LEU A 94 8.26 -9.19 -1.86
C LEU A 94 8.75 -9.92 -3.11
N VAL A 95 8.76 -11.25 -3.08
CA VAL A 95 9.13 -12.08 -4.24
C VAL A 95 8.12 -11.91 -5.37
N ALA A 96 6.82 -11.98 -5.05
CA ALA A 96 5.77 -11.76 -6.05
C ALA A 96 5.85 -10.35 -6.65
N TYR A 97 6.09 -9.33 -5.83
CA TYR A 97 6.30 -7.96 -6.27
C TYR A 97 7.54 -7.84 -7.17
N ALA A 98 8.66 -8.46 -6.81
CA ALA A 98 9.88 -8.43 -7.62
C ALA A 98 9.66 -9.07 -9.00
N ILE A 99 9.01 -10.24 -9.05
CA ILE A 99 8.67 -10.92 -10.32
C ILE A 99 7.70 -10.06 -11.13
N GLY A 100 6.63 -9.57 -10.50
CA GLY A 100 5.61 -8.76 -11.18
C GLY A 100 6.19 -7.45 -11.73
N MET A 101 7.20 -6.85 -11.09
CA MET A 101 7.86 -5.64 -11.58
C MET A 101 8.51 -5.82 -12.96
N PHE A 102 9.08 -6.99 -13.27
CA PHE A 102 9.63 -7.28 -14.60
C PHE A 102 8.57 -7.21 -15.70
N PHE A 103 7.38 -7.76 -15.43
CA PHE A 103 6.29 -7.78 -16.40
C PHE A 103 5.50 -6.47 -16.42
N SER A 104 5.30 -5.85 -15.26
CA SER A 104 4.52 -4.63 -15.09
C SER A 104 5.09 -3.46 -15.88
N GLY A 105 6.42 -3.39 -16.05
CA GLY A 105 7.06 -2.41 -16.93
C GLY A 105 6.58 -2.50 -18.38
N ILE A 106 6.50 -3.73 -18.93
CA ILE A 106 6.04 -3.98 -20.30
C ILE A 106 4.57 -3.58 -20.46
N PHE A 107 3.73 -3.92 -19.49
CA PHE A 107 2.31 -3.53 -19.50
C PHE A 107 2.13 -2.03 -19.33
N GLY A 108 2.95 -1.36 -18.51
CA GLY A 108 2.91 0.08 -18.29
C GLY A 108 3.17 0.91 -19.56
N GLU A 109 3.91 0.37 -20.54
CA GLU A 109 4.13 1.02 -21.83
C GLU A 109 3.02 0.77 -22.85
N ARG A 110 2.32 -0.36 -22.75
CA ARG A 110 1.33 -0.81 -23.76
C ARG A 110 -0.11 -0.52 -23.38
N LEU A 111 -0.41 -0.42 -22.10
CA LEU A 111 -1.76 -0.18 -21.59
C LEU A 111 -1.98 1.30 -21.28
N PRO A 112 -3.21 1.79 -21.41
CA PRO A 112 -3.57 3.11 -20.91
C PRO A 112 -3.32 3.22 -19.40
N LEU A 113 -2.30 4.01 -19.03
CA LEU A 113 -1.79 4.20 -17.66
C LEU A 113 -2.88 4.42 -16.61
N ARG A 114 -3.91 5.20 -16.97
CA ARG A 114 -5.04 5.50 -16.08
C ARG A 114 -5.76 4.23 -15.63
N TYR A 115 -6.13 3.35 -16.56
CA TYR A 115 -6.88 2.13 -16.25
C TYR A 115 -5.99 1.10 -15.58
N TYR A 116 -4.74 0.98 -16.03
CA TYR A 116 -3.77 0.07 -15.46
C TYR A 116 -3.49 0.36 -13.98
N LEU A 117 -3.21 1.63 -13.65
CA LEU A 117 -3.00 2.07 -12.26
C LEU A 117 -4.27 1.91 -11.42
N SER A 118 -5.42 2.35 -11.94
CA SER A 118 -6.69 2.26 -11.20
C SER A 118 -7.06 0.82 -10.84
N PHE A 119 -6.88 -0.11 -11.78
CA PHE A 119 -7.13 -1.53 -11.56
C PHE A 119 -6.24 -2.09 -10.45
N GLY A 120 -4.92 -1.86 -10.53
CA GLY A 120 -4.00 -2.37 -9.53
C GLY A 120 -4.20 -1.76 -8.15
N MET A 121 -4.59 -0.49 -8.07
CA MET A 121 -4.93 0.16 -6.79
C MET A 121 -6.17 -0.46 -6.15
N LEU A 122 -7.25 -0.61 -6.92
CA LEU A 122 -8.49 -1.23 -6.43
C LEU A 122 -8.25 -2.66 -5.98
N MET A 123 -7.57 -3.46 -6.81
CA MET A 123 -7.28 -4.85 -6.47
C MET A 123 -6.34 -4.98 -5.26
N SER A 124 -5.34 -4.11 -5.11
CA SER A 124 -4.50 -4.08 -3.91
C SER A 124 -5.32 -3.78 -2.66
N GLY A 125 -6.25 -2.81 -2.72
CA GLY A 125 -7.19 -2.53 -1.64
C GLY A 125 -8.06 -3.73 -1.29
N VAL A 126 -8.62 -4.41 -2.30
CA VAL A 126 -9.42 -5.63 -2.12
C VAL A 126 -8.61 -6.72 -1.42
N PHE A 127 -7.39 -7.01 -1.86
CA PHE A 127 -6.56 -8.03 -1.22
C PHE A 127 -6.12 -7.63 0.20
N THR A 128 -5.85 -6.35 0.47
CA THR A 128 -5.62 -5.86 1.83
C THR A 128 -6.86 -6.05 2.72
N CYS A 129 -8.07 -5.78 2.21
CA CYS A 129 -9.31 -6.04 2.94
C CYS A 129 -9.52 -7.55 3.19
N LEU A 130 -9.29 -8.40 2.18
CA LEU A 130 -9.40 -9.86 2.31
C LEU A 130 -8.44 -10.42 3.36
N PHE A 131 -7.22 -9.86 3.46
CA PHE A 131 -6.29 -10.22 4.53
C PHE A 131 -6.92 -10.00 5.90
N GLY A 132 -7.52 -8.83 6.14
CA GLY A 132 -8.19 -8.51 7.41
C GLY A 132 -9.47 -9.31 7.66
N LEU A 133 -10.26 -9.57 6.62
CA LEU A 133 -11.48 -10.39 6.70
C LEU A 133 -11.19 -11.84 7.10
N GLY A 134 -9.97 -12.33 6.92
CA GLY A 134 -9.55 -13.65 7.39
C GLY A 134 -9.80 -13.86 8.89
N TYR A 135 -9.73 -12.80 9.70
CA TYR A 135 -10.08 -12.86 11.13
C TYR A 135 -11.58 -13.11 11.33
N TYR A 136 -12.44 -12.30 10.71
CA TYR A 136 -13.91 -12.42 10.86
C TYR A 136 -14.48 -13.71 10.23
N TRP A 137 -13.77 -14.30 9.27
CA TRP A 137 -14.13 -15.58 8.66
C TRP A 137 -13.48 -16.79 9.35
N GLU A 138 -12.78 -16.60 10.47
CA GLU A 138 -12.14 -17.67 11.24
C GLU A 138 -11.19 -18.55 10.39
N ILE A 139 -10.45 -17.92 9.48
CA ILE A 139 -9.53 -18.63 8.58
C ILE A 139 -8.19 -18.84 9.27
N HIS A 140 -7.96 -20.08 9.72
CA HIS A 140 -6.71 -20.49 10.39
C HIS A 140 -5.71 -21.17 9.44
N SER A 141 -5.58 -20.66 8.20
CA SER A 141 -4.70 -21.25 7.18
C SER A 141 -3.61 -20.29 6.72
N LEU A 142 -2.35 -20.65 6.92
CA LEU A 142 -1.20 -19.89 6.39
C LEU A 142 -1.27 -19.74 4.86
N GLY A 143 -1.75 -20.78 4.16
CA GLY A 143 -1.88 -20.78 2.71
C GLY A 143 -2.81 -19.68 2.20
N TYR A 144 -3.89 -19.38 2.93
CA TYR A 144 -4.78 -18.26 2.61
C TYR A 144 -4.04 -16.93 2.69
N TYR A 145 -3.39 -16.65 3.83
CA TYR A 145 -2.66 -15.40 4.03
C TYR A 145 -1.51 -15.24 3.03
N ALA A 146 -0.79 -16.33 2.72
CA ALA A 146 0.28 -16.33 1.72
C ALA A 146 -0.26 -16.04 0.32
N PHE A 147 -1.36 -16.67 -0.09
CA PHE A 147 -1.99 -16.43 -1.39
C PHE A 147 -2.43 -14.97 -1.54
N ILE A 148 -3.11 -14.42 -0.54
CA ILE A 148 -3.54 -13.02 -0.53
C ILE A 148 -2.33 -12.08 -0.64
N GLN A 149 -1.23 -12.39 0.05
CA GLN A 149 0.01 -11.60 -0.02
C GLN A 149 0.69 -11.65 -1.39
N VAL A 150 0.74 -12.82 -2.03
CA VAL A 150 1.26 -12.96 -3.40
C VAL A 150 0.40 -12.13 -4.37
N MET A 151 -0.92 -12.25 -4.30
CA MET A 151 -1.82 -11.49 -5.17
C MET A 151 -1.70 -9.98 -4.93
N ASN A 152 -1.65 -9.54 -3.67
CA ASN A 152 -1.45 -8.13 -3.33
C ASN A 152 -0.11 -7.63 -3.88
N GLY A 153 0.97 -8.40 -3.70
CA GLY A 153 2.29 -8.10 -4.25
C GLY A 153 2.25 -7.87 -5.76
N LEU A 154 1.62 -8.77 -6.52
CA LEU A 154 1.46 -8.64 -7.97
C LEU A 154 0.67 -7.38 -8.35
N MET A 155 -0.46 -7.12 -7.69
CA MET A 155 -1.31 -5.95 -8.01
C MET A 155 -0.61 -4.62 -7.71
N GLN A 156 0.21 -4.57 -6.67
CA GLN A 156 0.97 -3.37 -6.31
C GLN A 156 2.10 -3.03 -7.30
N THR A 157 2.58 -4.00 -8.10
CA THR A 157 3.62 -3.74 -9.11
C THR A 157 3.15 -2.79 -10.22
N THR A 158 1.84 -2.62 -10.39
CA THR A 158 1.25 -1.69 -11.37
C THR A 158 1.59 -0.23 -11.07
N GLY A 159 1.83 0.10 -9.80
CA GLY A 159 2.07 1.47 -9.34
C GLY A 159 3.28 2.12 -9.98
N TRP A 160 4.47 1.57 -9.75
CA TRP A 160 5.74 2.25 -10.06
C TRP A 160 5.87 2.58 -11.55
N PRO A 161 5.71 1.62 -12.47
CA PRO A 161 5.89 1.88 -13.88
C PRO A 161 4.84 2.87 -14.40
N ALA A 162 3.59 2.74 -13.91
CA ALA A 162 2.51 3.60 -14.37
C ALA A 162 2.72 5.07 -13.95
N VAL A 163 3.13 5.29 -12.70
CA VAL A 163 3.30 6.64 -12.20
C VAL A 163 4.57 7.30 -12.72
N VAL A 164 5.68 6.56 -12.82
CA VAL A 164 6.92 7.09 -13.43
C VAL A 164 6.68 7.50 -14.88
N ALA A 165 5.92 6.71 -15.65
CA ALA A 165 5.51 7.05 -17.00
C ALA A 165 4.58 8.28 -17.01
N CYS A 166 3.60 8.35 -16.10
CA CYS A 166 2.69 9.48 -15.99
C CYS A 166 3.43 10.80 -15.70
N VAL A 167 4.28 10.84 -14.67
CA VAL A 167 5.08 12.02 -14.32
C VAL A 167 6.06 12.38 -15.44
N GLY A 168 6.69 11.37 -16.07
CA GLY A 168 7.59 11.59 -17.21
C GLY A 168 6.92 12.24 -18.41
N ASN A 169 5.65 11.92 -18.68
CA ASN A 169 4.88 12.51 -19.77
C ASN A 169 4.48 13.97 -19.51
N TRP A 170 4.22 14.34 -18.24
CA TRP A 170 3.78 15.69 -17.86
C TRP A 170 4.93 16.67 -17.54
N PHE A 171 6.09 16.14 -17.12
CA PHE A 171 7.23 16.93 -16.69
C PHE A 171 8.48 16.58 -17.52
N GLY A 172 8.86 17.50 -18.40
CA GLY A 172 10.05 17.36 -19.26
C GLY A 172 11.38 17.33 -18.50
N LYS A 173 12.50 17.32 -19.23
CA LYS A 173 13.82 16.93 -18.71
C LYS A 173 14.45 17.91 -17.70
N GLY A 174 14.18 19.21 -17.77
CA GLY A 174 14.96 20.24 -17.05
C GLY A 174 14.79 20.29 -15.52
N LYS A 175 13.63 19.91 -14.97
CA LYS A 175 13.34 19.97 -13.52
C LYS A 175 12.93 18.61 -12.94
N ARG A 176 13.12 17.52 -13.70
CA ARG A 176 12.61 16.19 -13.37
C ARG A 176 13.20 15.64 -12.07
N GLY A 177 14.49 15.88 -11.80
CA GLY A 177 15.16 15.41 -10.59
C GLY A 177 14.54 15.99 -9.31
N PHE A 178 14.33 17.31 -9.26
CA PHE A 178 13.68 17.95 -8.12
C PHE A 178 12.23 17.48 -7.94
N ILE A 179 11.46 17.43 -9.02
CA ILE A 179 10.05 17.00 -8.98
C ILE A 179 9.93 15.56 -8.50
N MET A 180 10.73 14.65 -9.06
CA MET A 180 10.76 13.25 -8.63
C MET A 180 11.26 13.11 -7.19
N GLY A 181 12.23 13.92 -6.76
CA GLY A 181 12.74 13.91 -5.39
C GLY A 181 11.68 14.29 -4.37
N VAL A 182 10.97 15.40 -4.60
CA VAL A 182 9.83 15.81 -3.75
C VAL A 182 8.72 14.77 -3.81
N TRP A 183 8.39 14.29 -5.01
CA TRP A 183 7.35 13.28 -5.21
C TRP A 183 7.65 12.00 -4.41
N ASN A 184 8.90 11.51 -4.43
CA ASN A 184 9.31 10.28 -3.74
C ASN A 184 9.13 10.29 -2.22
N SER A 185 8.91 11.46 -1.61
CA SER A 185 8.54 11.58 -0.19
C SER A 185 7.20 10.91 0.16
N HIS A 186 6.39 10.54 -0.85
CA HIS A 186 5.19 9.72 -0.66
C HIS A 186 5.47 8.42 0.13
N THR A 187 6.69 7.90 0.03
CA THR A 187 7.14 6.65 0.67
C THR A 187 7.24 6.79 2.19
N SER A 188 7.57 7.98 2.67
CA SER A 188 7.67 8.26 4.10
C SER A 188 6.33 8.72 4.67
N VAL A 189 5.49 9.35 3.85
CA VAL A 189 4.15 9.79 4.26
C VAL A 189 3.17 8.63 4.38
N GLY A 190 3.32 7.60 3.55
CA GLY A 190 2.52 6.37 3.58
C GLY A 190 3.17 5.28 4.41
#